data_AF-A0A0V8J7K7-F1
#
_entry.id   AF-A0A0V8J7K7-F1
#
_cell.length_a   1.000
_cell.length_b   1.000
_cell.length_c   1.000
_cell.angle_alpha   90.00
_cell.angle_beta   90.00
_cell.angle_gamma   90.00
#
_symmetry.space_group_name_H-M   'P 1'
#
loop_
_entity.id
_entity.type
_entity.pdbx_description
1 polymer ?
#
loop_
_entity_poly.entity_id
_entity_poly.type
_entity_poly.pdbx_seq_one_letter_code
_entity_poly.pdbx_strand_id
1 'polypeptide(L)'
;MSFIGLVMLFVLFLILVFIVVGVLFHRRNTQNTPSLLRVGVLLLQLLLIVLFFTEITARFNELFFDILWWVTVVSGLIVGIRNVKNNVIISMLNIFLSVLLAIFMLLLMFITSM
;
A
#
# COMPACT_ATOMS: atom_id res chain seq x y z
N MET A 1 25.63 -1.52 -9.52
CA MET A 1 24.68 -0.70 -8.73
C MET A 1 24.18 -1.57 -7.59
N SER A 2 24.26 -1.13 -6.33
CA SER A 2 23.78 -2.00 -5.24
C SER A 2 22.26 -2.14 -5.32
N PHE A 3 21.75 -3.31 -4.97
CA PHE A 3 20.31 -3.60 -4.88
C PHE A 3 19.56 -2.52 -4.06
N ILE A 4 20.19 -2.04 -3.00
CA ILE A 4 19.72 -0.93 -2.16
C ILE A 4 19.50 0.37 -2.97
N GLY A 5 20.38 0.66 -3.94
CA GLY A 5 20.23 1.82 -4.83
C GLY A 5 19.01 1.72 -5.75
N LEU A 6 18.68 0.53 -6.24
CA LEU A 6 17.47 0.30 -7.05
C LEU A 6 16.19 0.44 -6.22
N VAL A 7 16.19 -0.09 -5.00
CA VAL A 7 15.05 0.05 -4.06
C VAL A 7 14.80 1.51 -3.72
N MET A 8 15.84 2.29 -3.39
CA MET A 8 15.68 3.72 -3.10
C MET A 8 15.14 4.51 -4.29
N LEU A 9 15.65 4.24 -5.51
CA LEU A 9 15.20 4.92 -6.72
C LEU A 9 13.74 4.59 -7.05
N PHE A 10 13.33 3.36 -6.78
CA PHE A 10 11.96 2.91 -6.95
C PHE A 10 10.99 3.53 -5.92
N VAL A 11 11.39 3.62 -4.65
CA VAL A 11 10.61 4.34 -3.62
C VAL A 11 10.49 5.83 -3.97
N LEU A 12 11.57 6.46 -4.45
CA LEU A 12 11.55 7.84 -4.90
C LEU A 12 10.56 8.05 -6.07
N PHE A 13 10.55 7.12 -7.03
CA PHE A 13 9.61 7.13 -8.15
C PHE A 13 8.15 7.03 -7.67
N LEU A 14 7.87 6.14 -6.71
CA LEU A 14 6.54 6.00 -6.12
C LEU A 14 6.07 7.29 -5.43
N ILE A 15 6.94 7.94 -4.66
CA ILE A 15 6.64 9.23 -4.02
C ILE A 15 6.31 10.30 -5.09
N LEU A 16 7.11 10.35 -6.16
CA LEU A 16 6.88 11.28 -7.29
C LEU A 16 5.52 11.05 -7.95
N VAL A 17 5.17 9.79 -8.24
CA VAL A 17 3.86 9.43 -8.79
C VAL A 17 2.75 9.86 -7.82
N PHE A 18 2.92 9.62 -6.52
CA PHE A 18 1.93 9.99 -5.51
C PHE A 18 1.69 11.50 -5.44
N ILE A 19 2.75 12.31 -5.49
CA ILE A 19 2.65 13.78 -5.49
C ILE A 19 1.94 14.27 -6.75
N VAL A 20 2.38 13.82 -7.94
CA VAL A 20 1.79 14.25 -9.22
C VAL A 20 0.31 13.90 -9.27
N VAL A 21 -0.03 12.69 -8.86
CA VAL A 21 -1.40 12.17 -8.83
C VAL A 21 -2.26 12.89 -7.77
N GLY A 22 -1.73 13.13 -6.57
CA GLY A 22 -2.42 13.85 -5.50
C GLY A 22 -2.74 15.30 -5.89
N VAL A 23 -1.81 16.01 -6.53
CA VAL A 23 -2.00 17.38 -7.03
C VAL A 23 -3.06 17.43 -8.13
N LEU A 24 -3.05 16.46 -9.06
CA LEU A 24 -4.03 16.40 -10.16
C LEU A 24 -5.46 16.21 -9.67
N PHE A 25 -5.65 15.44 -8.58
CA PHE A 25 -6.97 15.09 -8.07
C PHE A 25 -7.51 16.02 -6.98
N HIS A 26 -6.68 16.86 -6.37
CA HIS A 26 -7.12 17.90 -5.44
C HIS A 26 -8.22 18.81 -6.02
N ARG A 27 -8.17 19.08 -7.34
CA ARG A 27 -9.14 19.92 -8.05
C ARG A 27 -10.54 19.31 -8.25
N ARG A 28 -10.73 18.00 -8.02
CA ARG A 28 -12.01 17.29 -8.29
C ARG A 28 -12.78 16.88 -7.03
N ASN A 29 -12.40 17.37 -5.86
CA ASN A 29 -12.92 16.87 -4.60
C ASN A 29 -14.37 17.32 -4.35
N THR A 30 -15.34 16.52 -4.77
CA THR A 30 -16.71 16.56 -4.25
C THR A 30 -16.74 15.70 -2.99
N GLN A 31 -16.96 16.33 -1.83
CA GLN A 31 -17.00 15.69 -0.51
C GLN A 31 -18.17 14.70 -0.41
N ASN A 32 -17.96 13.46 -0.83
CA ASN A 32 -18.82 12.35 -0.42
C ASN A 32 -18.20 11.65 0.79
N THR A 33 -19.03 11.38 1.80
CA THR A 33 -18.63 10.74 3.06
C THR A 33 -17.86 9.45 2.80
N PRO A 34 -16.70 9.26 3.46
CA PRO A 34 -15.89 8.06 3.28
C PRO A 34 -16.62 6.86 3.86
N SER A 35 -16.75 5.78 3.09
CA SER A 35 -17.36 4.54 3.59
C SER A 35 -16.44 3.90 4.64
N LEU A 36 -16.98 3.45 5.77
CA LEU A 36 -16.24 2.80 6.86
C LEU A 36 -15.30 1.69 6.37
N LEU A 37 -15.74 0.88 5.40
CA LEU A 37 -14.93 -0.20 4.81
C LEU A 37 -13.66 0.33 4.11
N ARG A 38 -13.72 1.52 3.49
CA ARG A 38 -12.55 2.15 2.85
C ARG A 38 -11.51 2.56 3.88
N VAL A 39 -11.96 3.21 4.94
CA VAL A 39 -11.09 3.65 6.02
C VAL A 39 -10.51 2.44 6.75
N GLY A 40 -11.30 1.39 6.98
CA GLY A 40 -10.84 0.15 7.60
C GLY A 40 -9.73 -0.54 6.81
N VAL A 41 -9.87 -0.67 5.48
CA VAL A 41 -8.81 -1.26 4.64
C VAL A 41 -7.55 -0.40 4.63
N LEU A 42 -7.70 0.93 4.59
CA LEU A 42 -6.57 1.85 4.61
C LEU A 42 -5.81 1.80 5.95
N LEU A 43 -6.55 1.70 7.07
CA LEU A 43 -5.96 1.49 8.40
C LEU A 43 -5.24 0.14 8.49
N LEU A 44 -5.81 -0.92 7.91
CA LEU A 44 -5.18 -2.24 7.87
C LEU A 44 -3.86 -2.22 7.07
N GLN A 45 -3.85 -1.51 5.93
CA GLN A 45 -2.63 -1.32 5.14
C GLN A 45 -1.55 -0.55 5.90
N LEU A 46 -1.93 0.54 6.57
CA LEU A 46 -1.00 1.31 7.41
C LEU A 46 -0.47 0.47 8.57
N LEU A 47 -1.32 -0.32 9.22
CA LEU A 47 -0.92 -1.23 10.28
C LEU A 47 0.10 -2.26 9.78
N LEU A 48 -0.13 -2.86 8.60
CA LEU A 48 0.82 -3.78 8.00
C LEU A 48 2.17 -3.14 7.68
N ILE A 49 2.17 -1.89 7.20
CA ILE A 49 3.42 -1.15 6.99
C ILE A 49 4.16 -0.97 8.32
N VAL A 50 3.47 -0.57 9.38
CA VAL A 50 4.12 -0.42 10.70
C VAL A 50 4.67 -1.76 11.18
N LEU A 51 3.88 -2.83 11.08
CA LEU A 51 4.29 -4.18 11.47
C LEU A 51 5.50 -4.66 10.69
N PHE A 52 5.58 -4.37 9.39
CA PHE A 52 6.70 -4.74 8.52
C PHE A 52 8.05 -4.20 9.03
N PHE A 53 8.09 -2.98 9.57
CA PHE A 53 9.32 -2.39 10.12
C PHE A 53 9.60 -2.79 11.57
N THR A 54 8.72 -3.57 12.20
CA THR A 54 8.93 -4.07 13.56
C THR A 54 9.38 -5.53 13.54
N GLU A 55 10.28 -5.90 14.45
CA GLU A 55 10.71 -7.29 14.66
C GLU A 55 9.57 -8.22 15.14
N ILE A 56 8.40 -7.66 15.45
CA ILE A 56 7.22 -8.39 15.90
C ILE A 56 6.76 -9.39 14.83
N THR A 57 6.92 -9.07 13.54
CA THR A 57 6.56 -9.96 12.43
C THR A 57 7.31 -11.29 12.46
N ALA A 58 8.56 -11.31 12.93
CA ALA A 58 9.36 -12.52 13.09
C ALA A 58 8.85 -13.45 14.21
N ARG A 59 7.95 -12.99 15.09
CA ARG A 59 7.33 -13.81 16.15
C ARG A 59 6.00 -14.42 15.74
N PHE A 60 5.45 -14.02 14.59
CA PHE A 60 4.20 -14.56 14.07
C PHE A 60 4.44 -15.75 13.14
N ASN A 61 3.40 -16.57 12.95
CA ASN A 61 3.42 -17.64 11.96
C ASN A 61 3.55 -17.05 10.55
N GLU A 62 4.59 -17.44 9.82
CA GLU A 62 4.92 -16.95 8.47
C GLU A 62 3.73 -17.10 7.51
N LEU A 63 3.08 -18.28 7.48
CA LEU A 63 1.92 -18.53 6.61
C LEU A 63 0.75 -17.61 6.92
N PHE A 64 0.51 -17.33 8.21
CA PHE A 64 -0.56 -16.42 8.60
C PHE A 64 -0.28 -15.00 8.14
N PHE A 65 0.97 -14.55 8.31
CA PHE A 65 1.39 -13.22 7.90
C PHE A 65 1.33 -13.04 6.38
N ASP A 66 1.78 -14.04 5.61
CA ASP A 66 1.70 -14.04 4.15
C ASP A 66 0.27 -13.90 3.64
N ILE A 67 -0.65 -14.70 4.19
CA ILE A 67 -2.07 -14.64 3.82
C ILE A 67 -2.65 -13.27 4.17
N LEU A 68 -2.41 -12.78 5.39
CA LEU A 68 -2.92 -11.49 5.85
C LEU A 68 -2.38 -10.34 4.99
N TRP A 69 -1.10 -10.42 4.60
CA TRP A 69 -0.46 -9.45 3.72
C TRP A 69 -1.13 -9.38 2.35
N TRP A 70 -1.21 -10.51 1.65
CA TRP A 70 -1.78 -10.55 0.30
C TRP A 70 -3.27 -10.23 0.27
N VAL A 71 -4.03 -10.68 1.27
CA VAL A 71 -5.45 -10.31 1.42
C VAL A 71 -5.60 -8.80 1.57
N THR A 72 -4.72 -8.15 2.34
CA THR A 72 -4.77 -6.69 2.54
C THR A 72 -4.37 -5.92 1.27
N VAL A 73 -3.37 -6.41 0.54
CA VAL A 73 -2.96 -5.86 -0.77
C VAL A 73 -4.11 -5.94 -1.78
N VAL A 74 -4.72 -7.12 -1.94
CA VAL A 74 -5.78 -7.35 -2.93
C VAL A 74 -7.05 -6.58 -2.56
N SER A 75 -7.46 -6.61 -1.28
CA SER A 75 -8.62 -5.85 -0.82
C SER A 75 -8.43 -4.35 -0.98
N GLY A 76 -7.23 -3.82 -0.71
CA GLY A 76 -6.86 -2.43 -0.96
C GLY A 76 -7.00 -2.02 -2.43
N LEU A 77 -6.50 -2.84 -3.35
CA LEU A 77 -6.63 -2.61 -4.79
C LEU A 77 -8.09 -2.60 -5.24
N ILE A 78 -8.87 -3.61 -4.84
CA ILE A 78 -10.28 -3.74 -5.21
C ILE A 78 -11.08 -2.54 -4.70
N VAL A 79 -10.94 -2.21 -3.41
CA VAL A 79 -11.66 -1.10 -2.77
C VAL A 79 -11.22 0.24 -3.34
N GLY A 80 -9.94 0.38 -3.67
CA GLY A 80 -9.38 1.51 -4.39
C GLY A 80 -10.06 1.70 -5.74
N ILE A 81 -9.92 0.72 -6.65
CA ILE A 81 -10.42 0.82 -8.04
C ILE A 81 -11.94 1.00 -8.08
N ARG A 82 -12.70 0.23 -7.29
CA ARG A 82 -14.18 0.27 -7.33
C ARG A 82 -14.75 1.64 -6.97
N ASN A 83 -14.08 2.38 -6.10
CA ASN A 83 -14.62 3.59 -5.50
C ASN A 83 -13.85 4.87 -5.87
N VAL A 84 -13.02 4.85 -6.92
CA VAL A 84 -12.36 6.05 -7.48
C VAL A 84 -13.37 7.18 -7.67
N LYS A 85 -14.58 6.88 -8.16
CA LYS A 85 -15.62 7.88 -8.45
C LYS A 85 -16.18 8.58 -7.21
N ASN A 86 -16.15 7.94 -6.03
CA ASN A 86 -16.80 8.48 -4.83
C ASN A 86 -15.84 9.29 -3.95
N ASN A 87 -14.60 8.84 -3.78
CA ASN A 87 -13.58 9.58 -3.05
C ASN A 87 -12.23 9.23 -3.64
N VAL A 88 -11.78 10.08 -4.56
CA VAL A 88 -10.57 9.80 -5.34
C VAL A 88 -9.33 9.78 -4.44
N ILE A 89 -9.25 10.66 -3.46
CA ILE A 89 -8.07 10.78 -2.57
C ILE A 89 -7.86 9.47 -1.80
N ILE A 90 -8.90 8.98 -1.11
CA ILE A 90 -8.81 7.73 -0.33
C ILE A 90 -8.59 6.52 -1.24
N SER A 91 -9.25 6.51 -2.40
CA SER A 91 -9.08 5.45 -3.40
C SER A 91 -7.63 5.38 -3.90
N MET A 92 -7.03 6.53 -4.21
CA MET A 92 -5.64 6.61 -4.66
C MET A 92 -4.65 6.22 -3.59
N LEU A 93 -4.87 6.64 -2.34
CA LEU A 93 -4.10 6.16 -1.20
C LEU A 93 -4.19 4.64 -1.10
N ASN A 94 -5.39 4.04 -1.15
CA ASN A 94 -5.54 2.58 -1.10
C ASN A 94 -4.79 1.86 -2.23
N ILE A 95 -4.89 2.36 -3.46
CA ILE A 95 -4.18 1.77 -4.62
C ILE A 95 -2.66 1.90 -4.40
N PHE A 96 -2.20 3.09 -4.04
CA PHE A 96 -0.78 3.36 -3.83
C PHE A 96 -0.19 2.49 -2.71
N LEU A 97 -0.83 2.46 -1.54
CA LEU A 97 -0.41 1.62 -0.43
C LEU A 97 -0.44 0.12 -0.79
N SER A 98 -1.44 -0.34 -1.55
CA SER A 98 -1.49 -1.75 -1.99
C SER A 98 -0.29 -2.10 -2.86
N VAL A 99 0.02 -1.25 -3.83
CA VAL A 99 1.16 -1.44 -4.73
C VAL A 99 2.43 -1.45 -3.89
N LEU A 100 2.67 -0.43 -3.06
CA LEU A 100 3.83 -0.32 -2.19
C LEU A 100 4.02 -1.58 -1.31
N LEU A 101 2.96 -2.05 -0.66
CA LEU A 101 2.98 -3.29 0.15
C LEU A 101 3.33 -4.52 -0.70
N ALA A 102 2.79 -4.63 -1.93
CA ALA A 102 3.15 -5.74 -2.82
C ALA A 102 4.64 -5.74 -3.17
N ILE A 103 5.22 -4.56 -3.44
CA ILE A 103 6.64 -4.42 -3.72
C ILE A 103 7.47 -4.82 -2.49
N PHE A 104 7.12 -4.34 -1.30
CA PHE A 104 7.84 -4.71 -0.08
C PHE A 104 7.83 -6.22 0.16
N MET A 105 6.71 -6.90 -0.08
CA MET A 105 6.65 -8.35 0.05
C MET A 105 7.51 -9.07 -0.98
N LEU A 106 7.45 -8.65 -2.24
CA LEU A 106 8.26 -9.23 -3.31
C LEU A 106 9.76 -9.02 -3.05
N LEU A 107 10.14 -7.85 -2.53
CA LEU A 107 11.51 -7.57 -2.09
C LEU A 107 11.92 -8.50 -0.95
N LEU A 108 11.05 -8.69 0.06
CA LEU A 108 11.32 -9.58 1.19
C LEU A 108 11.51 -11.03 0.71
N MET A 109 10.60 -11.54 -0.11
CA MET A 109 10.70 -12.89 -0.71
C MET A 109 11.98 -13.05 -1.53
N PHE A 110 12.38 -12.02 -2.29
CA PHE A 110 13.61 -12.07 -3.08
C PHE A 110 14.85 -12.15 -2.19
N ILE A 111 14.91 -11.34 -1.12
CA ILE A 111 16.03 -11.34 -0.17
C ILE A 111 16.10 -12.66 0.61
N THR A 112 14.98 -13.22 1.05
CA THR A 112 14.96 -14.48 1.82
C THR A 112 15.22 -15.73 0.96
N SER A 113 15.06 -15.62 -0.37
CA SER A 113 15.35 -16.71 -1.32
C SER A 113 16.83 -16.82 -1.73
N MET A 114 17.64 -15.79 -1.45
CA MET A 114 19.09 -15.77 -1.66
C MET A 114 19.85 -16.31 -0.45
#